data_AF-A0ABD5J4A2-F1
#
_entry.id   AF-A0ABD5J4A2-F1
#
_cell.length_a   1.000
_cell.length_b   1.000
_cell.length_c   1.000
_cell.angle_alpha   90.00
_cell.angle_beta   90.00
_cell.angle_gamma   90.00
#
_symmetry.space_group_name_H-M   'P 1'
#
loop_
_entity.id
_entity.type
_entity.pdbx_description
1 polymer ?
#
loop_
_entity_poly.entity_id
_entity_poly.type
_entity_poly.pdbx_seq_one_letter_code
_entity_poly.pdbx_strand_id
1 'polypeptide(L)'
;MLAGAVLADLALHESVAITTTRTGSINVEAVREKAPPSDEILHSAWGYVSDKPRGVQTVLPAIGPRLRHPLLERLIARGDIRRENRKVLGFFKMTALKDSQNGRRAGLLKEVRDVLVDGTEPTARIAALAALIWASGALPQFDPQIPWTQSVIDRSRELERGNWGAGATSEAVTRTMTAVIVNSVISTAAVASPHQSARSEWPLSSPG
;
A
#
# COMPACT_ATOMS: atom_id res chain seq x y z
N MET A 1 2.17 1.61 4.46
CA MET A 1 1.49 1.91 3.17
C MET A 1 0.58 0.79 2.65
N LEU A 2 0.90 -0.51 2.76
CA LEU A 2 0.00 -1.59 2.26
C LEU A 2 -1.41 -1.56 2.88
N ALA A 3 -1.51 -1.32 4.19
CA ALA A 3 -2.79 -1.18 4.88
C ALA A 3 -3.67 -0.06 4.29
N GLY A 4 -3.04 1.09 4.01
CA GLY A 4 -3.71 2.23 3.37
C GLY A 4 -4.21 1.90 1.97
N ALA A 5 -3.42 1.20 1.17
CA ALA A 5 -3.83 0.76 -0.15
C ALA A 5 -5.05 -0.18 -0.09
N VAL A 6 -5.06 -1.12 0.85
CA VAL A 6 -6.20 -2.04 1.05
C VAL A 6 -7.45 -1.30 1.50
N LEU A 7 -7.34 -0.35 2.42
CA LEU A 7 -8.48 0.47 2.85
C LEU A 7 -8.99 1.39 1.72
N ALA A 8 -8.09 1.93 0.89
CA ALA A 8 -8.48 2.69 -0.29
C ALA A 8 -9.21 1.82 -1.32
N ASP A 9 -8.78 0.56 -1.51
CA ASP A 9 -9.44 -0.40 -2.41
C ASP A 9 -10.83 -0.82 -1.89
N LEU A 10 -10.95 -1.03 -0.58
CA LEU A 10 -12.25 -1.26 0.06
C LEU A 10 -13.18 -0.04 -0.07
N ALA A 11 -12.65 1.18 0.03
CA ALA A 11 -13.40 2.41 -0.15
C ALA A 11 -13.85 2.61 -1.62
N LEU A 12 -13.00 2.25 -2.60
CA LEU A 12 -13.36 2.26 -4.03
C LEU A 12 -14.53 1.34 -4.34
N HIS A 13 -14.56 0.16 -3.71
CA HIS A 13 -15.67 -0.78 -3.84
C HIS A 13 -16.85 -0.44 -2.89
N GLU A 14 -16.77 0.69 -2.17
CA GLU A 14 -17.71 1.16 -1.14
C GLU A 14 -18.07 0.05 -0.13
N SER A 15 -17.14 -0.85 0.14
CA SER A 15 -17.27 -1.93 1.12
C SER A 15 -17.00 -1.43 2.54
N VAL A 16 -16.32 -0.29 2.66
CA VAL A 16 -16.09 0.44 3.91
C VAL A 16 -16.45 1.90 3.74
N ALA A 17 -16.97 2.50 4.80
CA ALA A 17 -17.20 3.93 4.93
C ALA A 17 -16.22 4.52 5.94
N ILE A 18 -15.95 5.82 5.80
CA ILE A 18 -15.16 6.59 6.75
C ILE A 18 -16.02 7.67 7.36
N THR A 19 -16.08 7.66 8.68
CA THR A 19 -16.82 8.64 9.46
C THR A 19 -15.86 9.43 10.34
N THR A 20 -16.02 10.75 10.33
CA THR A 20 -15.32 11.63 11.26
C THR A 20 -16.18 11.80 12.50
N THR A 21 -15.64 11.38 13.64
CA THR A 21 -16.28 11.58 14.94
C THR A 21 -16.32 13.06 15.31
N ARG A 22 -17.16 13.43 16.30
CA ARG A 22 -17.23 14.80 16.83
C ARG A 22 -15.89 15.33 17.35
N THR A 23 -15.01 14.44 17.78
CA THR A 23 -13.65 14.75 18.27
C THR A 23 -12.62 14.87 17.14
N GLY A 24 -13.04 14.78 15.87
CA GLY A 24 -12.15 14.83 14.71
C GLY A 24 -11.42 13.52 14.42
N SER A 25 -11.66 12.46 15.20
CA SER A 25 -11.07 11.15 14.96
C SER A 25 -11.73 10.48 13.76
N ILE A 26 -10.93 9.87 12.89
CA ILE A 26 -11.37 9.19 11.68
C ILE A 26 -11.61 7.70 11.99
N ASN A 27 -12.85 7.25 11.81
CA ASN A 27 -13.25 5.86 11.95
C ASN A 27 -13.47 5.20 10.58
N VAL A 28 -13.18 3.92 10.52
CA VAL A 28 -13.46 3.02 9.40
C VAL A 28 -14.50 2.02 9.86
N GLU A 29 -15.53 1.82 9.06
CA GLU A 29 -16.59 0.85 9.32
C GLU A 29 -16.98 0.12 8.04
N ALA A 30 -17.36 -1.15 8.15
CA ALA A 30 -17.93 -1.88 7.02
C ALA A 30 -19.31 -1.33 6.66
N VAL A 31 -19.59 -1.22 5.36
CA VAL A 31 -20.94 -0.93 4.84
C VAL A 31 -21.76 -2.22 4.91
N ARG A 32 -22.75 -2.26 5.80
CA ARG A 32 -23.50 -3.49 6.15
C ARG A 32 -24.43 -3.97 5.03
N GLU A 33 -24.85 -3.04 4.17
CA GLU A 33 -25.74 -3.29 3.04
C GLU A 33 -25.01 -3.94 1.86
N LYS A 34 -23.66 -3.95 1.86
CA LYS A 34 -22.85 -4.59 0.83
C LYS A 34 -22.42 -5.99 1.23
N ALA A 35 -22.38 -6.87 0.24
CA ALA A 35 -21.79 -8.20 0.42
C ALA A 35 -20.30 -8.08 0.81
N PRO A 36 -19.79 -8.98 1.67
CA PRO A 36 -18.37 -9.03 1.98
C PRO A 36 -17.52 -9.17 0.70
N PRO A 37 -16.33 -8.56 0.65
CA PRO A 37 -15.42 -8.73 -0.48
C PRO A 37 -15.11 -10.21 -0.72
N SER A 38 -15.07 -10.62 -1.99
CA SER A 38 -14.71 -11.99 -2.40
C SER A 38 -13.21 -12.23 -2.40
N ASP A 39 -12.41 -11.18 -2.61
CA ASP A 39 -10.96 -11.25 -2.51
C ASP A 39 -10.55 -11.49 -1.06
N GLU A 40 -9.85 -12.59 -0.76
CA GLU A 40 -9.52 -12.97 0.63
C GLU A 40 -8.72 -11.91 1.41
N ILE A 41 -7.89 -11.11 0.74
CA ILE A 41 -7.09 -10.06 1.39
C ILE A 41 -7.99 -8.89 1.78
N LEU A 42 -8.87 -8.47 0.86
CA LEU A 42 -9.87 -7.46 1.13
C LEU A 42 -10.87 -7.96 2.18
N HIS A 43 -11.28 -9.22 2.11
CA HIS A 43 -12.20 -9.87 3.06
C HIS A 43 -11.62 -9.87 4.47
N SER A 44 -10.35 -10.25 4.64
CA SER A 44 -9.69 -10.27 5.94
C SER A 44 -9.60 -8.86 6.56
N ALA A 45 -9.29 -7.84 5.76
CA ALA A 45 -9.26 -6.46 6.23
C ALA A 45 -10.66 -5.93 6.54
N TRP A 46 -11.65 -6.24 5.70
CA TRP A 46 -13.06 -5.91 5.91
C TRP A 46 -13.60 -6.55 7.20
N GLY A 47 -13.30 -7.82 7.44
CA GLY A 47 -13.70 -8.53 8.66
C GLY A 47 -13.12 -7.94 9.94
N TYR A 48 -11.99 -7.22 9.86
CA TYR A 48 -11.47 -6.51 11.03
C TYR A 48 -12.35 -5.30 11.43
N VAL A 49 -13.06 -4.70 10.48
CA VAL A 49 -13.91 -3.51 10.67
C VAL A 49 -15.41 -3.82 10.55
N SER A 50 -15.79 -5.09 10.35
CA SER A 50 -17.19 -5.51 10.16
C SER A 50 -18.03 -5.41 11.43
N ASP A 51 -17.44 -5.76 12.57
CA ASP A 51 -18.21 -5.92 13.81
C ASP A 51 -18.56 -4.56 14.44
N LYS A 52 -17.65 -3.59 14.31
CA LYS A 52 -17.80 -2.23 14.85
C LYS A 52 -16.92 -1.21 14.14
N PRO A 53 -17.29 0.07 14.17
CA PRO A 53 -16.41 1.15 13.71
C PRO A 53 -15.11 1.18 14.51
N ARG A 54 -13.98 1.37 13.83
CA ARG A 54 -12.65 1.43 14.45
C ARG A 54 -11.85 2.63 13.94
N GLY A 55 -11.08 3.26 14.80
CA GLY A 55 -10.20 4.36 14.40
C GLY A 55 -9.18 3.91 13.35
N VAL A 56 -8.94 4.73 12.32
CA VAL A 56 -7.98 4.42 11.24
C VAL A 56 -6.58 4.11 11.79
N GLN A 57 -6.18 4.83 12.84
CA GLN A 57 -4.90 4.65 13.54
C GLN A 57 -4.81 3.31 14.30
N THR A 58 -5.95 2.67 14.58
CA THR A 58 -6.02 1.31 15.13
C THR A 58 -6.08 0.25 14.02
N VAL A 59 -6.74 0.56 12.89
CA VAL A 59 -6.90 -0.37 11.77
C VAL A 59 -5.59 -0.59 11.03
N LEU A 60 -4.88 0.48 10.68
CA LEU A 60 -3.64 0.42 9.91
C LEU A 60 -2.57 -0.51 10.50
N PRO A 61 -2.19 -0.40 11.79
CA PRO A 61 -1.20 -1.29 12.38
C PRO A 61 -1.72 -2.73 12.57
N ALA A 62 -3.03 -2.93 12.70
CA ALA A 62 -3.60 -4.26 12.91
C ALA A 62 -3.63 -5.11 11.63
N ILE A 63 -3.84 -4.48 10.47
CA ILE A 63 -3.88 -5.20 9.18
C ILE A 63 -2.50 -5.19 8.50
N GLY A 64 -1.75 -4.09 8.60
CA GLY A 64 -0.53 -3.83 7.82
C GLY A 64 0.52 -4.96 7.81
N PRO A 65 1.00 -5.43 8.98
CA PRO A 65 2.08 -6.41 9.05
C PRO A 65 1.77 -7.75 8.35
N ARG A 66 0.49 -8.12 8.26
CA ARG A 66 0.05 -9.42 7.72
C ARG A 66 -0.18 -9.41 6.21
N LEU A 67 -0.19 -8.24 5.57
CA LEU A 67 -0.56 -8.10 4.15
C LEU A 67 0.57 -8.48 3.18
N ARG A 68 1.83 -8.27 3.58
CA ARG A 68 2.95 -8.36 2.64
C ARG A 68 3.10 -9.75 2.04
N HIS A 69 3.10 -10.78 2.86
CA HIS A 69 3.35 -12.14 2.40
C HIS A 69 2.24 -12.66 1.45
N PRO A 70 0.94 -12.61 1.80
CA PRO A 70 -0.14 -13.02 0.90
C PRO A 70 -0.17 -12.25 -0.42
N LEU A 71 0.10 -10.94 -0.41
CA LEU A 71 0.15 -10.13 -1.63
C LEU A 71 1.26 -10.59 -2.58
N LEU A 72 2.45 -10.90 -2.05
CA LEU A 72 3.56 -11.36 -2.88
C LEU A 72 3.28 -12.75 -3.44
N GLU A 73 2.73 -13.68 -2.65
CA GLU A 73 2.33 -14.99 -3.18
C GLU A 73 1.32 -14.86 -4.32
N ARG A 74 0.32 -13.98 -4.19
CA ARG A 74 -0.64 -13.74 -5.27
C ARG A 74 0.00 -13.13 -6.52
N LEU A 75 0.92 -12.19 -6.37
CA LEU A 75 1.63 -11.63 -7.52
C LEU A 75 2.48 -12.70 -8.22
N ILE A 76 3.01 -13.66 -7.49
CA ILE A 76 3.78 -14.77 -8.05
C ILE A 76 2.86 -15.79 -8.72
N ALA A 77 1.77 -16.17 -8.06
CA ALA A 77 0.77 -17.10 -8.59
C ALA A 77 0.13 -16.58 -9.88
N ARG A 78 -0.11 -15.26 -9.98
CA ARG A 78 -0.59 -14.60 -11.21
C ARG A 78 0.49 -14.42 -12.28
N GLY A 79 1.75 -14.70 -11.95
CA GLY A 79 2.87 -14.48 -12.85
C GLY A 79 3.20 -13.00 -13.08
N ASP A 80 2.78 -12.09 -12.21
CA ASP A 80 3.13 -10.66 -12.27
C ASP A 80 4.58 -10.42 -11.84
N ILE A 81 5.05 -11.21 -10.87
CA ILE A 81 6.45 -11.20 -10.40
C ILE A 81 6.99 -12.62 -10.36
N ARG A 82 8.30 -12.78 -10.56
CA ARG A 82 8.99 -14.07 -10.48
C ARG A 82 10.03 -14.08 -9.38
N ARG A 83 10.20 -15.25 -8.75
CA ARG A 83 11.31 -15.53 -7.84
C ARG A 83 12.54 -15.91 -8.66
N GLU A 84 13.62 -15.18 -8.47
CA GLU A 84 14.92 -15.49 -9.04
C GLU A 84 15.90 -15.79 -7.91
N ASN A 85 16.49 -16.98 -7.93
CA ASN A 85 17.55 -17.35 -7.00
C ASN A 85 18.86 -16.73 -7.47
N ARG A 86 19.38 -15.75 -6.74
CA ARG A 86 20.72 -15.21 -6.92
C ARG A 86 21.69 -15.85 -5.95
N LYS A 87 22.90 -16.18 -6.40
CA LYS A 87 24.02 -16.49 -5.51
C LYS A 87 24.78 -15.19 -5.27
N VAL A 88 24.84 -14.75 -4.02
CA VAL A 88 25.71 -13.64 -3.60
C VAL A 88 26.90 -14.26 -2.87
N LEU A 89 28.12 -13.92 -3.28
CA LEU A 89 29.38 -14.43 -2.69
C LEU A 89 29.45 -15.97 -2.61
N GLY A 90 29.24 -16.67 -3.73
CA GLY A 90 29.52 -18.11 -3.90
C GLY A 90 28.56 -19.09 -3.21
N PHE A 91 28.00 -18.74 -2.04
CA PHE A 91 27.29 -19.68 -1.17
C PHE A 91 25.93 -19.19 -0.65
N PHE A 92 25.66 -17.88 -0.63
CA PHE A 92 24.38 -17.36 -0.14
C PHE A 92 23.35 -17.29 -1.26
N LYS A 93 22.33 -18.15 -1.20
CA LYS A 93 21.15 -18.06 -2.07
C LYS A 93 20.24 -16.95 -1.55
N MET A 94 20.15 -15.85 -2.29
CA MET A 94 19.17 -14.79 -2.07
C MET A 94 18.02 -14.97 -3.06
N THR A 95 16.78 -14.99 -2.57
CA THR A 95 15.61 -14.92 -3.45
C THR A 95 15.34 -13.46 -3.78
N ALA A 96 15.55 -13.08 -5.04
CA ALA A 96 15.15 -11.78 -5.57
C ALA A 96 13.77 -11.88 -6.21
N LEU A 97 12.92 -10.88 -6.02
CA LEU A 97 11.68 -10.75 -6.77
C LEU A 97 11.92 -9.84 -7.97
N LYS A 98 11.59 -10.31 -9.17
CA LYS A 98 11.69 -9.52 -10.39
C LYS A 98 10.33 -9.38 -11.06
N ASP A 99 10.15 -8.28 -11.77
CA ASP A 99 9.02 -8.12 -12.69
C ASP A 99 9.06 -9.23 -13.76
N SER A 100 7.90 -9.82 -14.01
CA SER A 100 7.68 -10.84 -15.04
C SER A 100 7.80 -10.32 -16.48
N GLN A 101 7.79 -8.99 -16.67
CA GLN A 101 7.74 -8.33 -17.98
C GLN A 101 6.45 -8.61 -18.76
N ASN A 102 5.36 -8.96 -18.07
CA ASN A 102 4.04 -9.16 -18.67
C ASN A 102 3.34 -7.85 -19.11
N GLY A 103 4.01 -6.70 -18.98
CA GLY A 103 3.49 -5.39 -19.35
C GLY A 103 2.55 -4.74 -18.32
N ARG A 104 2.06 -5.49 -17.31
CA ARG A 104 1.09 -4.97 -16.34
C ARG A 104 1.64 -3.83 -15.52
N ARG A 105 2.88 -3.96 -15.02
CA ARG A 105 3.57 -2.88 -14.29
C ARG A 105 3.78 -1.67 -15.20
N ALA A 106 4.21 -1.90 -16.44
CA ALA A 106 4.47 -0.82 -17.40
C ALA A 106 3.20 -0.04 -17.74
N GLY A 107 2.06 -0.72 -17.96
CA GLY A 107 0.78 -0.08 -18.20
C GLY A 107 0.31 0.79 -17.03
N LEU A 108 0.33 0.24 -15.81
CA LEU A 108 -0.03 1.01 -14.62
C LEU A 108 0.88 2.22 -14.39
N LEU A 109 2.20 2.05 -14.60
CA LEU A 109 3.15 3.13 -14.44
C LEU A 109 2.97 4.21 -15.52
N LYS A 110 2.61 3.82 -16.74
CA LYS A 110 2.27 4.74 -17.82
C LYS A 110 1.04 5.57 -17.45
N GLU A 111 -0.04 4.96 -16.97
CA GLU A 111 -1.24 5.69 -16.56
C GLU A 111 -0.95 6.70 -15.44
N VAL A 112 -0.13 6.31 -14.44
CA VAL A 112 0.31 7.24 -13.39
C VAL A 112 1.16 8.37 -13.97
N ARG A 113 2.07 8.06 -14.92
CA ARG A 113 2.87 9.08 -15.62
C ARG A 113 1.97 10.05 -16.40
N ASP A 114 1.02 9.55 -17.18
CA ASP A 114 0.11 10.37 -18.00
C ASP A 114 -0.67 11.37 -17.12
N VAL A 115 -1.02 10.99 -15.89
CA VAL A 115 -1.70 11.85 -14.92
C VAL A 115 -0.76 12.87 -14.27
N LEU A 116 0.43 12.42 -13.84
CA LEU A 116 1.36 13.25 -13.07
C LEU A 116 2.18 14.21 -13.93
N VAL A 117 2.50 13.80 -15.15
CA VAL A 117 3.35 14.54 -16.09
C VAL A 117 2.50 15.26 -17.12
N ASP A 118 1.59 14.55 -17.78
CA ASP A 118 0.82 15.08 -18.91
C ASP A 118 -0.52 15.70 -18.46
N GLY A 119 -0.85 15.62 -17.16
CA GLY A 119 -2.05 16.24 -16.58
C GLY A 119 -3.37 15.59 -16.99
N THR A 120 -3.33 14.35 -17.50
CA THR A 120 -4.53 13.61 -17.90
C THR A 120 -5.48 13.46 -16.73
N GLU A 121 -6.79 13.52 -16.99
CA GLU A 121 -7.80 13.33 -15.95
C GLU A 121 -7.74 11.88 -15.41
N PRO A 122 -7.49 11.69 -14.10
CA PRO A 122 -7.30 10.36 -13.54
C PRO A 122 -8.64 9.66 -13.27
N THR A 123 -8.65 8.34 -13.41
CA THR A 123 -9.62 7.51 -12.69
C THR A 123 -9.32 7.54 -11.19
N ALA A 124 -10.30 7.32 -10.31
CA ALA A 124 -10.02 7.31 -8.86
C ALA A 124 -8.95 6.30 -8.45
N ARG A 125 -8.89 5.14 -9.13
CA ARG A 125 -7.84 4.15 -8.90
C ARG A 125 -6.46 4.72 -9.18
N ILE A 126 -6.27 5.42 -10.31
CA ILE A 126 -4.98 6.01 -10.68
C ILE A 126 -4.65 7.22 -9.80
N ALA A 127 -5.64 8.07 -9.47
CA ALA A 127 -5.46 9.17 -8.53
C ALA A 127 -4.97 8.69 -7.15
N ALA A 128 -5.60 7.64 -6.63
CA ALA A 128 -5.22 7.04 -5.35
C ALA A 128 -3.84 6.38 -5.41
N LEU A 129 -3.49 5.70 -6.50
CA LEU A 129 -2.16 5.14 -6.68
C LEU A 129 -1.09 6.23 -6.72
N ALA A 130 -1.31 7.30 -7.48
CA ALA A 130 -0.40 8.43 -7.53
C ALA A 130 -0.20 9.08 -6.14
N ALA A 131 -1.30 9.33 -5.43
CA ALA A 131 -1.28 9.86 -4.07
C ALA A 131 -0.58 8.93 -3.07
N LEU A 132 -0.77 7.61 -3.15
CA LEU A 132 -0.10 6.63 -2.30
C LEU A 132 1.41 6.53 -2.60
N ILE A 133 1.80 6.59 -3.88
CA ILE A 133 3.21 6.59 -4.28
C ILE A 133 3.91 7.82 -3.69
N TRP A 134 3.27 8.99 -3.82
CA TRP A 134 3.74 10.23 -3.21
C TRP A 134 3.84 10.13 -1.68
N ALA A 135 2.76 9.75 -1.01
CA ALA A 135 2.70 9.67 0.45
C ALA A 135 3.68 8.63 1.02
N SER A 136 4.05 7.61 0.25
CA SER A 136 5.06 6.62 0.64
C SER A 136 6.51 7.12 0.50
N GLY A 137 6.73 8.27 -0.14
CA GLY A 137 8.07 8.77 -0.48
C GLY A 137 8.77 7.97 -1.59
N ALA A 138 8.04 7.12 -2.32
CA ALA A 138 8.62 6.25 -3.34
C ALA A 138 8.76 6.93 -4.71
N LEU A 139 8.13 8.09 -4.93
CA LEU A 139 8.09 8.74 -6.24
C LEU A 139 9.49 8.99 -6.86
N PRO A 140 10.53 9.42 -6.12
CA PRO A 140 11.88 9.59 -6.68
C PRO A 140 12.49 8.30 -7.24
N GLN A 141 12.05 7.12 -6.82
CA GLN A 141 12.56 5.83 -7.31
C GLN A 141 12.07 5.49 -8.73
N PHE A 142 11.10 6.25 -9.24
CA PHE A 142 10.55 6.07 -10.58
C PHE A 142 11.21 6.99 -11.61
N ASP A 143 12.16 7.84 -11.21
CA ASP A 143 12.97 8.61 -12.16
C ASP A 143 13.85 7.66 -13.02
N PRO A 144 13.97 7.88 -14.34
CA PRO A 144 13.41 8.97 -15.15
C PRO A 144 12.03 8.66 -15.78
N GLN A 145 11.42 7.51 -15.47
CA GLN A 145 10.11 7.11 -16.03
C GLN A 145 8.98 8.04 -15.57
N ILE A 146 9.05 8.56 -14.35
CA ILE A 146 8.26 9.69 -13.89
C ILE A 146 9.26 10.75 -13.44
N PRO A 147 9.48 11.82 -14.24
CA PRO A 147 10.48 12.82 -13.94
C PRO A 147 10.24 13.45 -12.56
N TRP A 148 11.28 13.51 -11.74
CA TRP A 148 11.19 14.14 -10.42
C TRP A 148 11.31 15.67 -10.52
N THR A 149 10.24 16.30 -11.00
CA THR A 149 10.15 17.75 -11.19
C THR A 149 9.18 18.41 -10.20
N GLN A 150 9.31 19.72 -10.01
CA GLN A 150 8.39 20.48 -9.16
C GLN A 150 6.92 20.35 -9.59
N SER A 151 6.66 20.33 -10.91
CA SER A 151 5.31 20.13 -11.45
C SER A 151 4.70 18.77 -11.06
N VAL A 152 5.49 17.69 -11.13
CA VAL A 152 5.06 16.35 -10.73
C VAL A 152 4.81 16.27 -9.22
N ILE A 153 5.65 16.94 -8.42
CA ILE A 153 5.48 17.05 -6.97
C ILE A 153 4.16 17.75 -6.63
N ASP A 154 3.91 18.91 -7.25
CA ASP A 154 2.71 19.70 -6.98
C ASP A 154 1.46 18.95 -7.41
N ARG A 155 1.47 18.32 -8.59
CA ARG A 155 0.36 17.48 -9.06
C ARG A 155 0.11 16.30 -8.13
N SER A 156 1.15 15.63 -7.66
CA SER A 156 1.01 14.52 -6.71
C SER A 156 0.36 14.97 -5.40
N ARG A 157 0.69 16.18 -4.93
CA ARG A 157 0.15 16.76 -3.70
C ARG A 157 -1.30 17.20 -3.85
N GLU A 158 -1.70 17.69 -5.02
CA GLU A 158 -3.11 17.93 -5.34
C GLU A 158 -3.93 16.65 -5.23
N LEU A 159 -3.42 15.56 -5.81
CA LEU A 159 -4.07 14.25 -5.73
C LEU A 159 -4.10 13.71 -4.30
N GLU A 160 -3.04 13.89 -3.52
CA GLU A 160 -3.05 13.53 -2.09
C GLU A 160 -4.15 14.26 -1.30
N ARG A 161 -4.46 15.51 -1.67
CA ARG A 161 -5.51 16.33 -1.02
C ARG A 161 -6.93 16.05 -1.52
N GLY A 162 -7.11 15.09 -2.43
CA GLY A 162 -8.42 14.74 -2.98
C GLY A 162 -8.85 15.57 -4.19
N ASN A 163 -7.96 16.39 -4.77
CA ASN A 163 -8.28 17.16 -5.98
C ASN A 163 -8.10 16.31 -7.24
N TRP A 164 -9.01 15.35 -7.46
CA TRP A 164 -8.87 14.33 -8.50
C TRP A 164 -9.49 14.69 -9.85
N GLY A 165 -10.27 15.77 -9.93
CA GLY A 165 -11.06 16.10 -11.13
C GLY A 165 -12.47 15.52 -11.07
N ALA A 166 -13.32 15.93 -12.00
CA ALA A 166 -14.75 15.64 -11.99
C ALA A 166 -15.07 14.18 -12.39
N GLY A 167 -14.20 13.53 -13.17
CA GLY A 167 -14.36 12.16 -13.64
C GLY A 167 -13.92 11.06 -12.66
N ALA A 168 -13.35 11.41 -11.51
CA ALA A 168 -12.61 10.44 -10.70
C ALA A 168 -13.52 9.44 -9.95
N THR A 169 -14.53 9.87 -9.18
CA THR A 169 -15.64 9.10 -8.53
C THR A 169 -16.57 10.10 -7.80
N SER A 170 -17.63 9.64 -7.12
CA SER A 170 -18.44 10.48 -6.22
C SER A 170 -17.60 11.17 -5.13
N GLU A 171 -18.04 12.34 -4.69
CA GLU A 171 -17.37 13.14 -3.65
C GLU A 171 -17.17 12.35 -2.34
N ALA A 172 -18.13 11.47 -2.00
CA ALA A 172 -18.06 10.64 -0.80
C ALA A 172 -16.90 9.63 -0.84
N VAL A 173 -16.68 8.99 -2.01
CA VAL A 173 -15.57 8.04 -2.19
C VAL A 173 -14.24 8.78 -2.18
N THR A 174 -14.12 9.88 -2.92
CA THR A 174 -12.90 10.72 -2.93
C THR A 174 -12.54 11.18 -1.52
N ARG A 175 -13.51 11.67 -0.74
CA ARG A 175 -13.32 12.09 0.65
C ARG A 175 -12.85 10.93 1.54
N THR A 176 -13.48 9.77 1.41
CA THR A 176 -13.13 8.55 2.15
C THR A 176 -11.69 8.16 1.84
N MET A 177 -11.34 8.00 0.57
CA MET A 177 -9.99 7.59 0.17
C MET A 177 -8.92 8.60 0.56
N THR A 178 -9.20 9.90 0.43
CA THR A 178 -8.30 10.96 0.88
C THR A 178 -8.00 10.83 2.37
N ALA A 179 -9.04 10.58 3.18
CA ALA A 179 -8.88 10.34 4.62
C ALA A 179 -8.02 9.10 4.92
N VAL A 180 -8.13 8.02 4.15
CA VAL A 180 -7.25 6.84 4.29
C VAL A 180 -5.81 7.19 3.98
N ILE A 181 -5.55 7.81 2.83
CA ILE A 181 -4.20 8.02 2.29
C ILE A 181 -3.41 8.93 3.25
N VAL A 182 -3.99 10.05 3.65
CA VAL A 182 -3.37 11.00 4.59
C VAL A 182 -3.03 10.34 5.93
N ASN A 183 -3.88 9.44 6.43
CA ASN A 183 -3.63 8.76 7.71
C ASN A 183 -2.68 7.55 7.60
N SER A 184 -2.36 7.08 6.40
CA SER A 184 -1.57 5.86 6.18
C SER A 184 -0.04 6.05 6.27
N VAL A 185 0.41 7.29 6.40
CA VAL A 185 1.83 7.68 6.43
C VAL A 185 2.53 7.26 7.73
N ILE A 186 1.79 6.94 8.80
CA ILE A 186 2.34 6.73 10.14
C ILE A 186 2.94 5.33 10.37
N SER A 187 2.74 4.36 9.46
CA SER A 187 3.08 2.93 9.73
C SER A 187 4.40 2.41 9.11
N THR A 188 5.44 3.24 8.93
CA THR A 188 6.75 2.81 8.41
C THR A 188 7.82 2.70 9.49
N ALA A 189 7.53 1.98 10.58
CA ALA A 189 8.55 1.54 11.52
C ALA A 189 8.29 0.08 11.90
N ALA A 190 8.77 -0.87 11.09
CA ALA A 190 9.19 -2.22 11.52
C ALA A 190 9.52 -3.11 10.32
N VAL A 191 10.72 -2.94 9.75
CA VAL A 191 11.59 -4.06 9.32
C VAL A 191 13.00 -3.51 9.09
N ALA A 192 13.66 -3.13 10.18
CA ALA A 192 15.09 -3.39 10.28
C ALA A 192 15.19 -4.72 11.02
N SER A 193 15.63 -5.78 10.35
CA SER A 193 16.02 -7.02 11.01
C SER A 193 17.51 -6.95 11.32
N PRO A 194 17.92 -6.88 12.60
CA PRO A 194 19.22 -7.37 13.00
C PRO A 194 19.07 -8.85 13.36
N HIS A 195 19.59 -9.69 12.47
CA HIS A 195 20.30 -10.92 12.77
C HIS A 195 20.02 -11.56 14.16
N GLN A 196 19.16 -12.57 14.16
CA GLN A 196 19.18 -13.61 15.17
C GLN A 196 20.45 -14.43 14.94
N SER A 197 21.46 -14.23 15.79
CA SER A 197 22.55 -15.18 15.99
C SER A 197 22.36 -15.80 17.38
N ALA A 198 21.48 -16.79 17.45
CA ALA A 198 21.54 -17.76 18.53
C ALA A 198 22.92 -18.45 18.43
N ARG A 199 23.79 -18.18 19.40
CA ARG A 199 24.99 -18.98 19.62
C ARG A 199 24.75 -19.77 20.89
N SER A 200 24.17 -20.95 20.74
CA SER A 200 24.14 -21.98 21.77
C SER A 200 25.56 -22.52 21.98
N GLU A 201 26.08 -22.34 23.19
CA GLU A 201 26.77 -23.32 24.04
C GLU A 201 27.89 -24.21 23.46
N TRP A 202 29.08 -24.14 24.07
CA TRP A 202 29.63 -25.25 24.88
C TRP A 202 30.78 -24.76 25.81
N PRO A 203 31.01 -25.37 26.99
CA PRO A 203 31.89 -24.88 28.05
C PRO A 203 33.28 -25.52 28.04
N LEU A 204 34.32 -24.79 28.47
CA LEU A 204 35.60 -25.38 28.86
C LEU A 204 36.29 -24.54 29.96
N SER A 205 36.30 -25.13 31.15
CA SER A 205 37.42 -25.25 32.10
C SER A 205 38.16 -24.00 32.60
N SER A 206 38.02 -23.76 33.91
CA SER A 206 38.96 -23.00 34.75
C SER A 206 40.37 -23.58 34.71
N PRO A 207 41.39 -22.73 34.96
CA PRO A 207 42.23 -23.01 36.13
C PRO A 207 42.63 -21.73 36.90
N GLY A 208 42.79 -21.85 38.22
CA GLY A 208 43.38 -20.83 39.09
C GLY A 208 42.54 -20.57 40.33
#